data_AF-A0A3R7IDX0-F1
#
_entry.id   AF-A0A3R7IDX0-F1
#
_cell.length_a   1.000
_cell.length_b   1.000
_cell.length_c   1.000
_cell.angle_alpha   90.00
_cell.angle_beta   90.00
_cell.angle_gamma   90.00
#
_symmetry.space_group_name_H-M   'P 1'
#
loop_
_entity.id
_entity.type
_entity.pdbx_description
1 polymer ?
#
loop_
_entity_poly.entity_id
_entity_poly.type
_entity_poly.pdbx_seq_one_letter_code
_entity_poly.pdbx_strand_id
1 'polypeptide(L)'
;MPSKTSEPGGPPAACPACGEAVPDGASFCLDCGADLDGAADPAYCADCGAAFDDDDRFCSNCGASRSERSSGPSPSRSAASPDESERAFRRRVQDHLDAGWDIEQDAGDRVILVDRGIGSVGVHILLFFFTSGIGNLLYGWWHYSKLAERRRLVRGDSTPTRAPSSAPGESRTETVAGYLLIALLFVIGGWIAFLGGTSGSVPGALIGLAFIGLGLGVAPPVRRRLDRRHGVTDFGRQKTVDHRIVRPPESVEEPCVVCDEAFDRGLVRRRRDETVVAGVPVRTHSVRYNHYCADCARSELFADDVESLSLDGLGDEEPAAAANETADATMTDSTTTDPTTTDATTTDATEADSTTTDSVRESADRTD
;
A
#
# COMPACT_ATOMS: atom_id res chain seq x y z
N MET A 1 12.58 2.40 -69.45
CA MET A 1 13.42 1.42 -68.72
C MET A 1 12.54 0.22 -68.43
N PRO A 2 12.93 -1.01 -68.81
CA PRO A 2 12.12 -2.19 -68.57
C PRO A 2 12.27 -2.65 -67.11
N SER A 3 11.14 -2.88 -66.44
CA SER A 3 11.04 -3.52 -65.13
C SER A 3 11.34 -5.02 -65.28
N LYS A 4 12.39 -5.49 -64.61
CA LYS A 4 12.69 -6.93 -64.51
C LYS A 4 11.62 -7.61 -63.67
N THR A 5 10.87 -8.52 -64.27
CA THR A 5 10.11 -9.55 -63.57
C THR A 5 11.08 -10.63 -63.10
N SER A 6 11.15 -10.85 -61.79
CA SER A 6 11.82 -12.02 -61.21
C SER A 6 10.89 -13.22 -61.37
N GLU A 7 11.30 -14.21 -62.15
CA GLU A 7 10.73 -15.57 -62.10
C GLU A 7 11.24 -16.29 -60.83
N PRO A 8 10.39 -16.98 -60.06
CA PRO A 8 10.84 -18.03 -59.15
C PRO A 8 10.62 -19.40 -59.80
N GLY A 9 11.71 -20.10 -60.07
CA GLY A 9 11.72 -21.50 -60.49
C GLY A 9 12.19 -22.39 -59.36
N GLY A 10 11.25 -22.86 -58.55
CA GLY A 10 11.37 -24.01 -57.64
C GLY A 10 10.08 -24.82 -57.72
N PRO A 11 10.11 -26.17 -57.60
CA PRO A 11 8.87 -26.95 -57.61
C PRO A 11 8.05 -26.62 -56.35
N PRO A 12 6.73 -26.36 -56.47
CA PRO A 12 5.90 -26.02 -55.32
C PRO A 12 5.89 -27.19 -54.33
N ALA A 13 6.20 -26.90 -53.05
CA ALA A 13 6.04 -27.88 -51.99
C ALA A 13 4.54 -28.19 -51.80
N ALA A 14 4.19 -29.46 -51.65
CA ALA A 14 2.81 -29.86 -51.36
C ALA A 14 2.52 -29.70 -49.86
N CYS A 15 1.33 -29.20 -49.52
CA CYS A 15 0.88 -29.08 -48.14
C CYS A 15 0.83 -30.46 -47.47
N PRO A 16 1.47 -30.69 -46.31
CA PRO A 16 1.47 -32.00 -45.64
C PRO A 16 0.09 -32.39 -45.07
N ALA A 17 -0.83 -31.44 -44.91
CA ALA A 17 -2.16 -31.67 -44.34
C ALA A 17 -3.22 -32.04 -45.40
N CYS A 18 -3.19 -31.42 -46.58
CA CYS A 18 -4.21 -31.62 -47.62
C CYS A 18 -3.66 -32.04 -48.99
N GLY A 19 -2.35 -32.00 -49.20
CA GLY A 19 -1.70 -32.41 -50.45
C GLY A 19 -1.71 -31.38 -51.58
N GLU A 20 -2.32 -30.20 -51.38
CA GLU A 20 -2.42 -29.15 -52.40
C GLU A 20 -1.10 -28.40 -52.59
N ALA A 21 -0.86 -27.87 -53.80
CA ALA A 21 0.37 -27.15 -54.13
C ALA A 21 0.46 -25.81 -53.39
N VAL A 22 1.56 -25.58 -52.68
CA VAL A 22 1.79 -24.36 -51.91
C VAL A 22 2.79 -23.45 -52.66
N PRO A 23 2.51 -22.14 -52.80
CA PRO A 23 3.48 -21.17 -53.30
C PRO A 23 4.73 -21.09 -52.41
N ASP A 24 5.91 -20.93 -53.01
CA ASP A 24 7.17 -20.78 -52.28
C ASP A 24 7.10 -19.60 -51.30
N GLY A 25 7.36 -19.88 -50.01
CA GLY A 25 7.38 -18.88 -48.93
C GLY A 25 6.01 -18.58 -48.28
N ALA A 26 4.97 -19.37 -48.54
CA ALA A 26 3.71 -19.26 -47.82
C ALA A 26 3.82 -19.88 -46.41
N SER A 27 3.46 -19.11 -45.38
CA SER A 27 3.40 -19.57 -43.98
C SER A 27 2.20 -20.46 -43.68
N PHE A 28 1.14 -20.36 -44.49
CA PHE A 28 -0.12 -21.10 -44.32
C PHE A 28 -0.62 -21.62 -45.68
N CYS A 29 -1.28 -22.77 -45.69
CA CYS A 29 -1.97 -23.29 -46.87
C CYS A 29 -3.25 -22.48 -47.16
N LEU A 30 -3.38 -21.95 -48.38
CA LEU A 30 -4.52 -21.10 -48.78
C LEU A 30 -5.84 -21.87 -48.90
N ASP A 31 -5.79 -23.19 -49.10
CA ASP A 31 -6.99 -24.02 -49.28
C ASP A 31 -7.52 -24.62 -47.97
N CYS A 32 -6.65 -25.08 -47.07
CA CYS A 32 -7.06 -25.76 -45.84
C CYS A 32 -6.73 -25.00 -44.56
N GLY A 33 -5.93 -23.93 -44.63
CA GLY A 33 -5.53 -23.11 -43.48
C GLY A 33 -4.45 -23.73 -42.58
N ALA A 34 -3.81 -24.83 -42.98
CA ALA A 34 -2.76 -25.46 -42.20
C ALA A 34 -1.48 -24.60 -42.17
N ASP A 35 -0.90 -24.43 -40.97
CA ASP A 35 0.42 -23.83 -40.75
C ASP A 35 1.54 -24.69 -41.35
N LEU A 36 2.43 -24.06 -42.11
CA LEU A 36 3.54 -24.72 -42.81
C LEU A 36 4.89 -24.42 -42.17
N ASP A 37 4.95 -23.44 -41.27
CA ASP A 37 6.12 -23.06 -40.50
C ASP A 37 6.25 -23.96 -39.25
N GLY A 38 6.72 -25.19 -39.44
CA GLY A 38 6.95 -26.19 -38.38
C GLY A 38 8.09 -25.88 -37.40
N ALA A 39 8.22 -24.64 -36.92
CA ALA A 39 9.09 -24.31 -35.80
C ALA A 39 8.37 -24.67 -34.50
N ALA A 40 8.98 -25.54 -33.68
CA ALA A 40 8.44 -25.88 -32.36
C ALA A 40 8.18 -24.59 -31.58
N ASP A 41 6.93 -24.37 -31.16
CA ASP A 41 6.57 -23.18 -30.41
C ASP A 41 7.41 -23.09 -29.12
N PRO A 42 7.90 -21.89 -28.75
CA PRO A 42 8.67 -21.74 -27.54
C PRO A 42 7.84 -22.19 -26.33
N ALA A 43 8.43 -23.03 -25.47
CA ALA A 43 7.78 -23.52 -24.26
C ALA A 43 7.64 -22.44 -23.17
N TYR A 44 8.42 -21.36 -23.28
CA TYR A 44 8.44 -20.26 -22.31
C TYR A 44 8.33 -18.91 -23.02
N CYS A 45 7.60 -17.97 -22.41
CA CYS A 45 7.44 -16.61 -22.89
C CYS A 45 8.75 -15.82 -22.80
N ALA A 46 9.16 -15.20 -23.91
CA ALA A 46 10.36 -14.35 -23.96
C ALA A 46 10.24 -13.08 -23.10
N ASP A 47 9.01 -12.56 -22.91
CA ASP A 47 8.78 -11.31 -22.20
C ASP A 47 8.71 -11.48 -20.67
N CYS A 48 8.05 -12.54 -20.19
CA CYS A 48 7.83 -12.74 -18.75
C CYS A 48 8.41 -14.05 -18.20
N GLY A 49 8.93 -14.95 -19.03
CA GLY A 49 9.54 -16.22 -18.61
C GLY A 49 8.57 -17.29 -18.11
N ALA A 50 7.26 -17.05 -18.17
CA ALA A 50 6.25 -18.03 -17.80
C ALA A 50 6.19 -19.14 -18.85
N ALA A 51 5.91 -20.38 -18.44
CA ALA A 51 5.60 -21.44 -19.38
C ALA A 51 4.30 -21.13 -20.11
N PHE A 52 4.24 -21.41 -21.40
CA PHE A 52 2.98 -21.43 -22.14
C PHE A 52 2.25 -22.74 -21.84
N ASP A 53 0.92 -22.70 -21.78
CA ASP A 53 0.13 -23.91 -21.84
C ASP A 53 0.12 -24.46 -23.29
N ASP A 54 -0.15 -25.76 -23.44
CA ASP A 54 -0.24 -26.37 -24.77
C ASP A 54 -1.34 -25.64 -25.59
N ASP A 55 -1.02 -25.27 -26.84
CA ASP A 55 -1.88 -24.51 -27.78
C ASP A 55 -2.14 -23.02 -27.47
N ASP A 56 -1.52 -22.42 -26.44
CA ASP A 56 -1.66 -20.99 -26.16
C ASP A 56 -1.05 -20.11 -27.26
N ARG A 57 -1.85 -19.23 -27.88
CA ARG A 57 -1.35 -18.22 -28.85
C ARG A 57 -0.78 -16.96 -28.17
N PHE A 58 -1.19 -16.72 -26.92
CA PHE A 58 -0.76 -15.59 -26.10
C PHE A 58 -0.44 -16.07 -24.69
N CYS A 59 0.53 -15.44 -24.03
CA CYS A 59 0.93 -15.81 -22.68
C CYS A 59 -0.18 -15.45 -21.70
N SER A 60 -0.68 -16.44 -20.94
CA SER A 60 -1.70 -16.25 -19.91
C SER A 60 -1.27 -15.31 -18.77
N ASN A 61 0.05 -15.10 -18.60
CA ASN A 61 0.60 -14.24 -17.54
C ASN A 61 0.79 -12.76 -17.97
N CYS A 62 1.24 -12.50 -19.21
CA CYS A 62 1.56 -11.13 -19.66
C CYS A 62 0.85 -10.69 -20.95
N GLY A 63 0.15 -11.59 -21.65
CA GLY A 63 -0.55 -11.31 -22.91
C GLY A 63 0.32 -11.27 -24.16
N ALA A 64 1.63 -11.50 -24.05
CA ALA A 64 2.55 -11.53 -25.19
C ALA A 64 2.26 -12.69 -26.15
N SER A 65 2.35 -12.47 -27.47
CA SER A 65 2.13 -13.50 -28.48
C SER A 65 3.25 -14.56 -28.47
N ARG A 66 2.89 -15.84 -28.62
CA ARG A 66 3.84 -16.97 -28.65
C ARG A 66 4.70 -17.01 -29.90
N SER A 67 4.21 -16.44 -31.00
CA SER A 67 4.89 -16.44 -32.31
C SER A 67 5.47 -15.05 -32.61
N GLU A 68 6.76 -14.84 -32.33
CA GLU A 68 7.47 -13.62 -32.71
C GLU A 68 7.78 -13.59 -34.22
N ARG A 69 6.77 -13.37 -35.06
CA ARG A 69 6.98 -12.80 -36.39
C ARG A 69 5.71 -12.21 -37.01
N SER A 70 5.49 -10.91 -36.78
CA SER A 70 4.84 -10.07 -37.80
C SER A 70 5.21 -8.60 -37.63
N SER A 71 5.87 -8.13 -38.68
CA SER A 71 6.24 -6.76 -38.96
C SER A 71 5.01 -5.88 -39.18
N GLY A 72 4.95 -4.77 -38.45
CA GLY A 72 4.07 -3.63 -38.68
C GLY A 72 4.44 -2.56 -37.65
N PRO A 73 4.56 -1.27 -38.03
CA PRO A 73 4.93 -0.22 -37.09
C PRO A 73 3.74 0.03 -36.17
N SER A 74 3.69 -0.71 -35.08
CA SER A 74 2.84 -0.36 -33.94
C SER A 74 3.36 0.97 -33.38
N PRO A 75 2.49 1.96 -33.11
CA PRO A 75 2.94 3.24 -32.60
C PRO A 75 3.52 2.99 -31.21
N SER A 76 4.83 3.22 -31.10
CA SER A 76 5.54 3.31 -29.83
C SER A 76 5.50 2.05 -28.97
N ARG A 77 6.16 0.97 -29.42
CA ARG A 77 7.16 0.39 -28.51
C ARG A 77 8.24 1.45 -28.38
N SER A 78 8.03 2.37 -27.45
CA SER A 78 9.12 3.17 -26.91
C SER A 78 10.17 2.14 -26.51
N ALA A 79 11.25 2.08 -27.28
CA ALA A 79 12.46 1.41 -26.85
C ALA A 79 12.64 1.79 -25.39
N ALA A 80 12.78 0.78 -24.51
CA ALA A 80 13.09 1.00 -23.10
C ALA A 80 14.09 2.15 -23.06
N SER A 81 13.65 3.32 -22.59
CA SER A 81 14.50 4.49 -22.63
C SER A 81 15.70 4.11 -21.77
N PRO A 82 16.91 3.95 -22.33
CA PRO A 82 18.04 3.36 -21.61
C PRO A 82 18.51 4.23 -20.44
N ASP A 83 17.82 5.34 -20.20
CA ASP A 83 18.21 6.45 -19.36
C ASP A 83 17.13 6.75 -18.30
N GLU A 84 16.28 5.77 -17.95
CA GLU A 84 15.56 5.91 -16.70
C GLU A 84 16.60 5.93 -15.57
N SER A 85 16.78 7.11 -14.96
CA SER A 85 17.67 7.27 -13.83
C SER A 85 17.26 6.33 -12.71
N GLU A 86 18.22 5.77 -11.96
CA GLU A 86 17.94 4.89 -10.82
C GLU A 86 16.93 5.51 -9.85
N ARG A 87 16.98 6.82 -9.63
CA ARG A 87 16.02 7.54 -8.78
C ARG A 87 14.58 7.51 -9.31
N ALA A 88 14.38 7.50 -10.62
CA ALA A 88 13.05 7.37 -11.22
C ALA A 88 12.53 5.93 -11.04
N PHE A 89 13.40 4.94 -11.25
CA PHE A 89 13.06 3.53 -11.03
C PHE A 89 12.67 3.26 -9.57
N ARG A 90 13.50 3.71 -8.62
CA ARG A 90 13.23 3.59 -7.18
C ARG A 90 11.93 4.29 -6.79
N ARG A 91 11.61 5.45 -7.37
CA ARG A 91 10.32 6.13 -7.14
C ARG A 91 9.13 5.32 -7.62
N ARG A 92 9.22 4.61 -8.74
CA ARG A 92 8.14 3.74 -9.23
C ARG A 92 7.99 2.48 -8.39
N VAL A 93 9.09 1.90 -7.91
CA VAL A 93 9.05 0.81 -6.94
C VAL A 93 8.34 1.27 -5.67
N GLN A 94 8.69 2.46 -5.14
CA GLN A 94 8.01 3.04 -3.98
C GLN A 94 6.52 3.29 -4.22
N ASP A 95 6.09 3.76 -5.40
CA ASP A 95 4.66 3.91 -5.69
C ASP A 95 3.91 2.58 -5.62
N HIS A 96 4.53 1.47 -6.04
CA HIS A 96 3.91 0.15 -5.90
C HIS A 96 3.87 -0.29 -4.44
N LEU A 97 4.93 -0.04 -3.66
CA LEU A 97 4.92 -0.31 -2.21
C LEU A 97 3.82 0.47 -1.50
N ASP A 98 3.71 1.78 -1.80
CA ASP A 98 2.65 2.67 -1.28
C ASP A 98 1.25 2.16 -1.70
N ALA A 99 1.13 1.53 -2.87
CA ALA A 99 -0.11 0.91 -3.34
C ALA A 99 -0.44 -0.44 -2.67
N GLY A 100 0.46 -0.97 -1.84
CA GLY A 100 0.27 -2.21 -1.06
C GLY A 100 0.98 -3.45 -1.61
N TRP A 101 1.94 -3.29 -2.53
CA TRP A 101 2.78 -4.41 -2.98
C TRP A 101 3.93 -4.66 -2.01
N ASP A 102 4.37 -5.92 -1.89
CA ASP A 102 5.58 -6.29 -1.14
C ASP A 102 6.75 -6.61 -2.09
N ILE A 103 7.99 -6.41 -1.65
CA ILE A 103 9.18 -6.86 -2.39
C ILE A 103 9.47 -8.32 -2.08
N GLU A 104 9.54 -9.16 -3.12
CA GLU A 104 10.05 -10.54 -3.02
C GLU A 104 11.55 -10.60 -3.28
N GLN A 105 12.03 -9.84 -4.27
CA GLN A 105 13.44 -9.82 -4.65
C GLN A 105 13.82 -8.44 -5.23
N ASP A 106 14.96 -7.89 -4.78
CA ASP A 106 15.55 -6.66 -5.31
C ASP A 106 16.93 -6.97 -5.91
N ALA A 107 17.05 -6.84 -7.24
CA ALA A 107 18.30 -6.98 -7.98
C ALA A 107 18.86 -5.62 -8.44
N GLY A 108 18.31 -4.50 -7.97
CA GLY A 108 18.74 -3.13 -8.25
C GLY A 108 18.27 -2.56 -9.60
N ASP A 109 18.41 -3.32 -10.69
CA ASP A 109 17.88 -2.99 -12.03
C ASP A 109 16.52 -3.64 -12.31
N ARG A 110 16.15 -4.63 -11.48
CA ARG A 110 14.90 -5.38 -11.53
C ARG A 110 14.41 -5.63 -10.11
N VAL A 111 13.11 -5.42 -9.89
CA VAL A 111 12.45 -5.71 -8.62
C VAL A 111 11.25 -6.61 -8.90
N ILE A 112 11.14 -7.72 -8.17
CA ILE A 112 9.97 -8.59 -8.20
C ILE A 112 9.11 -8.20 -7.01
N LEU A 113 7.92 -7.71 -7.32
CA LEU A 113 6.88 -7.39 -6.37
C LEU A 113 5.88 -8.54 -6.29
N VAL A 114 5.27 -8.71 -5.12
CA VAL A 114 4.30 -9.75 -4.86
C VAL A 114 3.15 -9.22 -4.03
N ASP A 115 1.94 -9.64 -4.36
CA ASP A 115 0.73 -9.40 -3.57
C ASP A 115 0.42 -10.64 -2.74
N ARG A 116 0.51 -10.53 -1.41
CA ARG A 116 0.26 -11.65 -0.50
C ARG A 116 -1.02 -11.42 0.31
N GLY A 117 -2.16 -11.66 -0.34
CA GLY A 117 -3.47 -11.63 0.30
C GLY A 117 -3.82 -12.95 1.00
N ILE A 118 -4.57 -12.87 2.09
CA ILE A 118 -5.14 -14.03 2.80
C ILE A 118 -6.40 -14.55 2.07
N GLY A 119 -6.97 -13.75 1.16
CA GLY A 119 -8.16 -14.08 0.38
C GLY A 119 -9.40 -13.34 0.87
N SER A 120 -10.58 -13.80 0.42
CA SER A 120 -11.85 -13.13 0.73
C SER A 120 -12.24 -13.29 2.20
N VAL A 121 -12.46 -12.17 2.89
CA VAL A 121 -12.96 -12.15 4.29
C VAL A 121 -14.27 -12.93 4.44
N GLY A 122 -15.15 -12.88 3.44
CA GLY A 122 -16.41 -13.64 3.45
C GLY A 122 -16.20 -15.16 3.43
N VAL A 123 -15.23 -15.63 2.63
CA VAL A 123 -14.85 -17.05 2.60
C VAL A 123 -14.25 -17.46 3.93
N HIS A 124 -13.45 -16.59 4.55
CA HIS A 124 -12.89 -16.87 5.88
C HIS A 124 -13.96 -17.03 6.96
N ILE A 125 -14.96 -16.13 6.96
CA ILE A 125 -16.10 -16.21 7.88
C ILE A 125 -16.86 -17.52 7.65
N LEU A 126 -17.15 -17.86 6.39
CA LEU A 126 -17.84 -19.11 6.04
C LEU A 126 -17.05 -20.32 6.53
N LEU A 127 -15.76 -20.41 6.19
CA LEU A 127 -14.90 -21.51 6.62
C LEU A 127 -14.77 -21.57 8.14
N PHE A 128 -14.75 -20.44 8.85
CA PHE A 128 -14.73 -20.44 10.31
C PHE A 128 -15.94 -21.19 10.88
N PHE A 129 -17.15 -20.86 10.40
CA PHE A 129 -18.38 -21.49 10.86
C PHE A 129 -18.48 -22.98 10.48
N PHE A 130 -18.05 -23.36 9.28
CA PHE A 130 -18.23 -24.74 8.79
C PHE A 130 -17.07 -25.69 9.11
N THR A 131 -15.88 -25.16 9.43
CA THR A 131 -14.66 -25.97 9.63
C THR A 131 -13.96 -25.70 10.96
N SER A 132 -14.59 -24.92 11.84
CA SER A 132 -14.01 -24.50 13.14
C SER A 132 -12.63 -23.84 13.03
N GLY A 133 -12.31 -23.27 11.85
CA GLY A 133 -11.06 -22.57 11.57
C GLY A 133 -9.98 -23.35 10.84
N ILE A 134 -10.05 -24.69 10.71
CA ILE A 134 -9.05 -25.46 9.96
C ILE A 134 -9.04 -25.07 8.48
N GLY A 135 -10.23 -24.88 7.90
CA GLY A 135 -10.39 -24.40 6.53
C GLY A 135 -9.80 -23.01 6.34
N ASN A 136 -9.82 -22.14 7.37
CA ASN A 136 -9.19 -20.82 7.29
C ASN A 136 -7.68 -20.90 7.15
N LEU A 137 -7.04 -21.78 7.91
CA LEU A 137 -5.60 -21.98 7.81
C LEU A 137 -5.21 -22.49 6.42
N LEU A 138 -5.95 -23.47 5.90
CA LEU A 138 -5.70 -24.04 4.58
C LEU A 138 -5.97 -23.05 3.45
N TYR A 139 -7.11 -22.36 3.49
CA TYR A 139 -7.49 -21.37 2.49
C TYR A 139 -6.54 -20.17 2.51
N GLY A 140 -6.24 -19.64 3.69
CA GLY A 140 -5.29 -18.54 3.84
C GLY A 140 -3.90 -18.92 3.35
N TRP A 141 -3.40 -20.11 3.71
CA TRP A 141 -2.11 -20.60 3.22
C TRP A 141 -2.10 -20.81 1.71
N TRP A 142 -3.15 -21.41 1.14
CA TRP A 142 -3.25 -21.63 -0.29
C TRP A 142 -3.31 -20.30 -1.06
N HIS A 143 -4.09 -19.34 -0.57
CA HIS A 143 -4.18 -18.01 -1.18
C HIS A 143 -2.86 -17.24 -1.06
N TYR A 144 -2.23 -17.28 0.11
CA TYR A 144 -0.96 -16.61 0.38
C TYR A 144 0.22 -17.18 -0.41
N SER A 145 0.21 -18.49 -0.70
CA SER A 145 1.35 -19.18 -1.34
C SER A 145 1.16 -19.46 -2.83
N LYS A 146 -0.04 -19.83 -3.28
CA LYS A 146 -0.31 -20.27 -4.65
C LYS A 146 -0.97 -19.21 -5.51
N LEU A 147 -1.80 -18.36 -4.93
CA LEU A 147 -2.48 -17.26 -5.64
C LEU A 147 -1.78 -15.91 -5.46
N ALA A 148 -0.54 -15.90 -4.96
CA ALA A 148 0.23 -14.67 -4.85
C ALA A 148 0.55 -14.12 -6.25
N GLU A 149 -0.04 -12.98 -6.58
CA GLU A 149 0.20 -12.26 -7.83
C GLU A 149 1.64 -11.73 -7.80
N ARG A 150 2.44 -12.05 -8.82
CA ARG A 150 3.81 -11.54 -8.95
C ARG A 150 3.90 -10.56 -10.08
N ARG A 151 4.59 -9.45 -9.84
CA ARG A 151 4.83 -8.41 -10.83
C ARG A 151 6.31 -8.09 -10.93
N ARG A 152 6.84 -8.13 -12.14
CA ARG A 152 8.24 -7.79 -12.40
C ARG A 152 8.33 -6.34 -12.86
N LEU A 153 9.06 -5.52 -12.11
CA LEU A 153 9.45 -4.18 -12.52
C LEU A 153 10.89 -4.19 -13.01
N VAL A 154 11.13 -3.55 -14.15
CA VAL A 154 12.44 -3.45 -14.79
C VAL A 154 12.74 -1.99 -15.05
N ARG A 155 13.98 -1.57 -14.82
CA ARG A 155 14.44 -0.24 -15.19
C ARG A 155 14.25 -0.02 -16.70
N GLY A 156 13.66 1.10 -17.07
CA GLY A 156 13.37 1.47 -18.46
C GLY A 156 12.10 0.85 -19.07
N ASP A 157 11.43 -0.08 -18.37
CA ASP A 157 10.11 -0.57 -18.79
C ASP A 157 9.02 0.45 -18.41
N SER A 158 7.92 0.55 -19.15
CA SER A 158 6.82 1.50 -18.93
C SER A 158 5.65 0.92 -18.14
N THR A 159 5.88 -0.12 -17.34
CA THR A 159 4.83 -0.78 -16.54
C THR A 159 4.13 0.24 -15.61
N PRO A 160 2.81 0.48 -15.78
CA PRO A 160 2.09 1.47 -14.98
C PRO A 160 1.83 0.96 -13.57
N THR A 161 1.88 1.86 -12.59
CA THR A 161 1.48 1.56 -11.21
C THR A 161 0.02 1.14 -11.17
N ARG A 162 -0.27 0.02 -10.51
CA ARG A 162 -1.61 -0.53 -10.31
C ARG A 162 -1.72 -1.03 -8.89
N ALA A 163 -2.87 -0.88 -8.26
CA ALA A 163 -3.14 -1.50 -6.97
C ALA A 163 -3.15 -3.04 -7.10
N PRO A 164 -2.67 -3.78 -6.09
CA PRO A 164 -2.78 -5.23 -6.06
C PRO A 164 -4.25 -5.67 -6.05
N SER A 165 -4.51 -6.90 -6.52
CA SER A 165 -5.87 -7.44 -6.55
C SER A 165 -6.45 -7.66 -5.14
N SER A 166 -5.60 -7.89 -4.14
CA SER A 166 -6.00 -7.99 -2.74
C SER A 166 -6.23 -6.65 -2.05
N ALA A 167 -5.84 -5.52 -2.67
CA ALA A 167 -5.94 -4.20 -2.06
C ALA A 167 -7.37 -3.99 -1.53
N PRO A 168 -7.55 -3.86 -0.21
CA PRO A 168 -8.87 -3.68 0.33
C PRO A 168 -9.45 -2.41 -0.29
N GLY A 169 -10.65 -2.49 -0.84
CA GLY A 169 -11.45 -1.30 -1.08
C GLY A 169 -11.69 -0.65 0.28
N GLU A 170 -10.82 0.28 0.66
CA GLU A 170 -10.59 0.84 2.01
C GLU A 170 -11.87 1.31 2.72
N SER A 171 -12.96 1.51 1.99
CA SER A 171 -14.19 2.09 2.53
C SER A 171 -15.23 1.10 3.06
N ARG A 172 -15.27 -0.17 2.64
CA ARG A 172 -16.46 -1.01 2.88
C ARG A 172 -16.43 -1.86 4.14
N THR A 173 -15.34 -2.59 4.40
CA THR A 173 -15.27 -3.53 5.54
C THR A 173 -15.09 -2.82 6.88
N GLU A 174 -14.23 -1.80 6.93
CA GLU A 174 -13.97 -1.00 8.13
C GLU A 174 -15.22 -0.22 8.56
N THR A 175 -15.97 0.32 7.60
CA THR A 175 -17.23 1.00 7.85
C THR A 175 -18.29 0.06 8.42
N VAL A 176 -18.40 -1.17 7.89
CA VAL A 176 -19.37 -2.17 8.38
C VAL A 176 -19.01 -2.63 9.79
N ALA A 177 -17.74 -2.95 10.07
CA ALA A 177 -17.30 -3.35 11.40
C ALA A 177 -17.53 -2.24 12.44
N GLY A 178 -17.25 -0.99 12.08
CA GLY A 178 -17.55 0.18 12.91
C GLY A 178 -19.04 0.29 13.25
N TYR A 179 -19.94 0.12 12.28
CA TYR A 179 -21.38 0.16 12.53
C TYR A 179 -21.89 -1.01 13.38
N LEU A 180 -21.33 -2.22 13.21
CA LEU A 180 -21.69 -3.38 14.04
C LEU A 180 -21.28 -3.18 15.50
N LEU A 181 -20.08 -2.63 15.76
CA LEU A 181 -19.64 -2.29 17.12
C LEU A 181 -20.57 -1.26 17.78
N ILE A 182 -20.97 -0.22 17.04
CA ILE A 182 -21.92 0.78 17.53
C ILE A 182 -23.25 0.13 17.89
N ALA A 183 -23.82 -0.67 16.98
CA ALA A 183 -25.08 -1.37 17.23
C ALA A 183 -24.99 -2.23 18.50
N LEU A 184 -23.89 -2.96 18.69
CA LEU A 184 -23.63 -3.75 19.88
C LEU A 184 -23.59 -2.89 21.15
N LEU A 185 -22.85 -1.77 21.15
CA LEU A 185 -22.74 -0.85 22.29
C LEU A 185 -24.10 -0.23 22.66
N PHE A 186 -24.92 0.11 21.66
CA PHE A 186 -26.27 0.62 21.87
C PHE A 186 -27.20 -0.44 22.46
N VAL A 187 -27.15 -1.68 21.97
CA VAL A 187 -27.97 -2.79 22.49
C VAL A 187 -27.58 -3.10 23.94
N ILE A 188 -26.29 -3.26 24.22
CA ILE A 188 -25.78 -3.54 25.57
C ILE A 188 -26.09 -2.36 26.51
N GLY A 189 -25.77 -1.14 26.10
CA GLY A 189 -25.99 0.05 26.91
C GLY A 189 -27.47 0.30 27.19
N GLY A 190 -28.34 0.13 26.18
CA GLY A 190 -29.78 0.22 26.34
C GLY A 190 -30.35 -0.84 27.27
N TRP A 191 -29.87 -2.08 27.16
CA TRP A 191 -30.26 -3.18 28.05
C TRP A 191 -29.85 -2.94 29.51
N ILE A 192 -28.61 -2.52 29.74
CA ILE A 192 -28.10 -2.18 31.07
C ILE A 192 -28.87 -0.99 31.67
N ALA A 193 -29.12 0.05 30.87
CA ALA A 193 -29.88 1.22 31.32
C ALA A 193 -31.32 0.86 31.70
N PHE A 194 -31.97 0.00 30.90
CA PHE A 194 -33.32 -0.52 31.18
C PHE A 194 -33.37 -1.34 32.47
N LEU A 195 -32.42 -2.27 32.67
CA LEU A 195 -32.32 -3.05 33.91
C LEU A 195 -32.01 -2.16 35.13
N GLY A 196 -31.12 -1.19 34.99
CA GLY A 196 -30.82 -0.22 36.04
C GLY A 196 -32.05 0.60 36.44
N GLY A 197 -32.84 1.04 35.46
CA GLY A 197 -34.08 1.76 35.69
C GLY A 197 -35.16 0.92 36.38
N THR A 198 -35.38 -0.32 35.93
CA THR A 198 -36.39 -1.22 36.52
C THR A 198 -36.02 -1.69 37.93
N SER A 199 -34.72 -1.78 38.24
CA SER A 199 -34.21 -2.14 39.58
C SER A 199 -34.00 -0.95 40.52
N GLY A 200 -34.17 0.29 40.05
CA GLY A 200 -33.89 1.50 40.83
C GLY A 200 -32.38 1.78 41.05
N SER A 201 -31.49 1.07 40.35
CA SER A 201 -30.05 1.26 40.43
C SER A 201 -29.58 2.43 39.55
N VAL A 202 -29.41 3.60 40.17
CA VAL A 202 -28.85 4.80 39.52
C VAL A 202 -27.47 4.53 38.89
N PRO A 203 -26.52 3.86 39.56
CA PRO A 203 -25.23 3.53 38.95
C PRO A 203 -25.37 2.65 37.71
N GLY A 204 -26.27 1.65 37.74
CA GLY A 204 -26.54 0.78 36.59
C GLY A 204 -27.08 1.57 35.40
N ALA A 205 -28.02 2.49 35.63
CA ALA A 205 -28.55 3.35 34.58
C ALA A 205 -27.47 4.23 33.94
N LEU A 206 -26.58 4.82 34.75
CA LEU A 206 -25.47 5.66 34.27
C LEU A 206 -24.44 4.86 33.45
N ILE A 207 -24.13 3.63 33.85
CA ILE A 207 -23.25 2.74 33.10
C ILE A 207 -23.86 2.46 31.72
N GLY A 208 -25.14 2.12 31.64
CA GLY A 208 -25.82 1.88 30.36
C GLY A 208 -25.79 3.11 29.44
N LEU A 209 -26.02 4.30 30.00
CA LEU A 209 -25.89 5.57 29.27
C LEU A 209 -24.45 5.85 28.81
N ALA A 210 -23.44 5.47 29.60
CA ALA A 210 -22.04 5.62 29.22
C ALA A 210 -21.69 4.73 28.00
N PHE A 211 -22.19 3.49 27.93
CA PHE A 211 -22.02 2.62 26.76
C PHE A 211 -22.69 3.20 25.51
N ILE A 212 -23.89 3.77 25.63
CA ILE A 212 -24.56 4.47 24.54
C ILE A 212 -23.72 5.68 24.09
N GLY A 213 -23.26 6.50 25.04
CA GLY A 213 -22.39 7.65 24.78
C GLY A 213 -21.09 7.27 24.07
N LEU A 214 -20.46 6.17 24.49
CA LEU A 214 -19.27 5.61 23.84
C LEU A 214 -19.58 5.16 22.41
N GLY A 215 -20.71 4.48 22.18
CA GLY A 215 -21.17 4.10 20.84
C GLY A 215 -21.34 5.32 19.92
N LEU A 216 -21.93 6.40 20.43
CA LEU A 216 -22.02 7.68 19.72
C LEU A 216 -20.63 8.30 19.43
N GLY A 217 -19.72 8.28 20.40
CA GLY A 217 -18.38 8.84 20.25
C GLY A 217 -17.51 8.09 19.24
N VAL A 218 -17.65 6.76 19.18
CA VAL A 218 -16.91 5.90 18.24
C VAL A 218 -17.52 5.93 16.83
N ALA A 219 -18.73 6.49 16.67
CA ALA A 219 -19.38 6.54 15.38
C ALA A 219 -18.51 7.23 14.32
N PRO A 220 -18.26 6.62 13.14
CA PRO A 220 -17.45 7.20 12.08
C PRO A 220 -17.75 8.67 11.76
N PRO A 221 -19.02 9.13 11.65
CA PRO A 221 -19.29 10.55 11.39
C PRO A 221 -18.90 11.47 12.55
N VAL A 222 -18.92 10.96 13.80
CA VAL A 222 -18.53 11.72 15.00
C VAL A 222 -17.01 11.75 15.14
N ARG A 223 -16.33 10.60 15.02
CA ARG A 223 -14.86 10.54 15.01
C ARG A 223 -14.27 11.45 13.95
N ARG A 224 -14.77 11.36 12.70
CA ARG A 224 -14.35 12.24 11.61
C ARG A 224 -14.54 13.73 11.93
N ARG A 225 -15.47 14.12 12.80
CA ARG A 225 -15.63 15.53 13.24
C ARG A 225 -14.68 15.89 14.37
N LEU A 226 -14.47 14.98 15.32
CA LEU A 226 -13.56 15.16 16.45
C LEU A 226 -12.08 15.17 16.03
N ASP A 227 -11.73 14.42 14.99
CA ASP A 227 -10.39 14.43 14.39
C ASP A 227 -10.10 15.78 13.69
N ARG A 228 -11.15 16.51 13.33
CA ARG A 228 -11.10 17.85 12.72
C ARG A 228 -11.43 18.96 13.73
N ARG A 229 -11.27 18.71 15.03
CA ARG A 229 -11.58 19.71 16.05
C ARG A 229 -10.60 20.88 15.98
N HIS A 230 -11.13 22.08 16.14
CA HIS A 230 -10.40 23.32 16.25
C HIS A 230 -10.17 23.68 17.72
N GLY A 231 -9.65 24.88 17.98
CA GLY A 231 -9.54 25.39 19.34
C GLY A 231 -10.91 25.38 20.02
N VAL A 232 -10.95 25.03 21.31
CA VAL A 232 -12.21 24.91 22.06
C VAL A 232 -12.97 26.25 22.13
N THR A 233 -12.26 27.36 21.92
CA THR A 233 -12.80 28.72 21.86
C THR A 233 -13.36 29.11 20.49
N ASP A 234 -13.27 28.25 19.47
CA ASP A 234 -13.73 28.58 18.12
C ASP A 234 -15.24 28.36 17.97
N PHE A 235 -15.93 29.44 17.63
CA PHE A 235 -17.37 29.46 17.37
C PHE A 235 -17.67 30.22 16.09
N GLY A 236 -18.69 29.77 15.35
CA GLY A 236 -19.21 30.46 14.18
C GLY A 236 -18.78 29.82 12.86
N ARG A 237 -18.76 30.63 11.79
CA ARG A 237 -18.48 30.16 10.43
C ARG A 237 -16.98 30.22 10.16
N GLN A 238 -16.37 29.07 9.92
CA GLN A 238 -14.93 28.95 9.71
C GLN A 238 -14.64 28.25 8.39
N LYS A 239 -13.56 28.67 7.72
CA LYS A 239 -13.04 28.02 6.53
C LYS A 239 -11.88 27.14 6.91
N THR A 240 -11.99 25.85 6.63
CA THR A 240 -10.96 24.86 6.94
C THR A 240 -10.34 24.33 5.66
N VAL A 241 -9.06 23.99 5.72
CA VAL A 241 -8.29 23.57 4.56
C VAL A 241 -7.51 22.32 4.94
N ASP A 242 -7.80 21.22 4.25
CA ASP A 242 -6.99 20.01 4.32
C ASP A 242 -6.20 19.85 3.03
N HIS A 243 -5.04 19.23 3.13
CA HIS A 243 -4.26 18.76 1.98
C HIS A 243 -4.20 17.24 1.98
N ARG A 244 -4.26 16.64 0.80
CA ARG A 244 -4.02 15.21 0.57
C ARG A 244 -3.13 15.06 -0.65
N ILE A 245 -2.07 14.27 -0.52
CA ILE A 245 -1.17 13.97 -1.64
C ILE A 245 -1.84 12.92 -2.53
N VAL A 246 -1.80 13.14 -3.85
CA VAL A 246 -2.23 12.18 -4.87
C VAL A 246 -1.00 11.45 -5.39
N ARG A 247 -1.08 10.12 -5.41
CA ARG A 247 -0.01 9.25 -5.90
C ARG A 247 -0.60 8.19 -6.82
N PRO A 248 0.16 7.73 -7.83
CA PRO A 248 -0.21 6.55 -8.59
C PRO A 248 -0.50 5.38 -7.64
N PRO A 249 -1.55 4.57 -7.89
CA PRO A 249 -2.37 4.53 -9.11
C PRO A 249 -3.59 5.48 -9.12
N GLU A 250 -3.81 6.30 -8.09
CA GLU A 250 -4.92 7.28 -8.07
C GLU A 250 -4.67 8.34 -9.14
N SER A 251 -5.50 8.37 -10.20
CA SER A 251 -5.48 9.41 -11.23
C SER A 251 -6.56 10.45 -10.96
N VAL A 252 -6.22 11.72 -11.16
CA VAL A 252 -7.16 12.85 -11.10
C VAL A 252 -7.48 13.26 -12.53
N GLU A 253 -8.77 13.37 -12.85
CA GLU A 253 -9.24 13.79 -14.17
C GLU A 253 -9.17 15.32 -14.34
N GLU A 254 -9.31 16.06 -13.25
CA GLU A 254 -9.21 17.51 -13.23
C GLU A 254 -7.75 17.99 -13.42
N PRO A 255 -7.51 18.94 -14.35
CA PRO A 255 -6.18 19.50 -14.55
C PRO A 255 -5.72 20.34 -13.35
N CYS A 256 -4.42 20.63 -13.32
CA CYS A 256 -3.83 21.50 -12.31
C CYS A 256 -4.46 22.91 -12.38
N VAL A 257 -4.94 23.45 -11.25
CA VAL A 257 -5.59 24.77 -11.19
C VAL A 257 -4.65 25.94 -11.53
N VAL A 258 -3.32 25.71 -11.53
CA VAL A 258 -2.31 26.75 -11.77
C VAL A 258 -1.81 26.70 -13.21
N CYS A 259 -1.37 25.54 -13.70
CA CYS A 259 -0.81 25.39 -15.04
C CYS A 259 -1.76 24.77 -16.08
N ASP A 260 -2.94 24.31 -15.67
CA ASP A 260 -3.96 23.64 -16.51
C ASP A 260 -3.50 22.32 -17.17
N GLU A 261 -2.39 21.75 -16.70
CA GLU A 261 -1.87 20.47 -17.20
C GLU A 261 -2.41 19.27 -16.41
N ALA A 262 -2.57 18.14 -17.10
CA ALA A 262 -2.83 16.85 -16.46
C ALA A 262 -1.58 16.37 -15.70
N PHE A 263 -1.79 15.67 -14.59
CA PHE A 263 -0.69 15.20 -13.75
C PHE A 263 -1.02 13.85 -13.09
N ASP A 264 0.00 13.01 -12.91
CA ASP A 264 -0.14 11.73 -12.20
C ASP A 264 0.19 11.83 -10.71
N ARG A 265 0.94 12.88 -10.32
CA ARG A 265 1.34 13.16 -8.94
C ARG A 265 1.07 14.61 -8.60
N GLY A 266 0.45 14.83 -7.45
CA GLY A 266 0.05 16.17 -7.06
C GLY A 266 -0.51 16.26 -5.65
N LEU A 267 -1.23 17.34 -5.40
CA LEU A 267 -1.86 17.63 -4.13
C LEU A 267 -3.29 18.08 -4.36
N VAL A 268 -4.23 17.47 -3.65
CA VAL A 268 -5.61 17.95 -3.57
C VAL A 268 -5.75 18.80 -2.31
N ARG A 269 -6.13 20.05 -2.50
CA ARG A 269 -6.52 20.94 -1.41
C ARG A 269 -8.04 20.92 -1.28
N ARG A 270 -8.53 20.39 -0.17
CA ARG A 270 -9.96 20.35 0.16
C ARG A 270 -10.31 21.51 1.09
N ARG A 271 -11.03 22.50 0.58
CA ARG A 271 -11.53 23.65 1.35
C ARG A 271 -12.97 23.38 1.79
N ARG A 272 -13.27 23.59 3.07
CA ARG A 272 -14.63 23.49 3.59
C ARG A 272 -15.05 24.78 4.25
N ASP A 273 -16.34 25.03 4.16
CA ASP A 273 -17.01 26.11 4.88
C ASP A 273 -17.92 25.47 5.91
N GLU A 274 -17.57 25.58 7.19
CA GLU A 274 -18.21 24.83 8.28
C GLU A 274 -18.66 25.76 9.41
N THR A 275 -19.77 25.43 10.05
CA THR A 275 -20.16 26.00 11.34
C THR A 275 -19.52 25.17 12.43
N VAL A 276 -18.72 25.83 13.26
CA VAL A 276 -17.99 25.28 14.40
C VAL A 276 -18.64 25.77 15.69
N VAL A 277 -18.79 24.87 16.66
CA VAL A 277 -19.28 25.18 18.01
C VAL A 277 -18.35 24.51 19.00
N ALA A 278 -17.74 25.30 19.89
CA ALA A 278 -16.76 24.83 20.86
C ALA A 278 -15.63 23.99 20.21
N GLY A 279 -15.14 24.45 19.05
CA GLY A 279 -14.12 23.74 18.27
C GLY A 279 -14.62 22.53 17.47
N VAL A 280 -15.88 22.09 17.61
CA VAL A 280 -16.40 20.93 16.86
C VAL A 280 -17.17 21.38 15.62
N PRO A 281 -16.82 20.90 14.41
CA PRO A 281 -17.58 21.22 13.20
C PRO A 281 -18.93 20.51 13.25
N VAL A 282 -20.01 21.27 13.47
CA VAL A 282 -21.39 20.75 13.56
C VAL A 282 -22.07 20.69 12.19
N ARG A 283 -21.71 21.57 11.25
CA ARG A 283 -22.33 21.60 9.91
C ARG A 283 -21.34 22.02 8.84
N THR A 284 -21.18 21.21 7.81
CA THR A 284 -20.44 21.56 6.59
C THR A 284 -21.42 22.13 5.56
N HIS A 285 -21.22 23.36 5.11
CA HIS A 285 -22.10 24.04 4.13
C HIS A 285 -21.65 23.81 2.70
N SER A 286 -20.34 23.85 2.45
CA SER A 286 -19.79 23.61 1.13
C SER A 286 -18.41 22.97 1.24
N VAL A 287 -18.07 22.18 0.23
CA VAL A 287 -16.76 21.56 0.05
C VAL A 287 -16.31 21.87 -1.37
N ARG A 288 -15.07 22.32 -1.52
CA ARG A 288 -14.43 22.56 -2.81
C ARG A 288 -13.07 21.88 -2.84
N TYR A 289 -12.70 21.39 -4.02
CA TYR A 289 -11.43 20.72 -4.26
C TYR A 289 -10.66 21.55 -5.29
N ASN A 290 -9.39 21.78 -5.00
CA ASN A 290 -8.44 22.33 -5.96
C ASN A 290 -7.30 21.33 -6.12
N HIS A 291 -6.95 21.06 -7.36
CA HIS A 291 -5.95 20.07 -7.74
C HIS A 291 -4.68 20.80 -8.22
N TYR A 292 -3.52 20.39 -7.73
CA TYR A 292 -2.24 21.00 -8.05
C TYR A 292 -1.27 19.90 -8.48
N CYS A 293 -0.54 20.09 -9.58
CA CYS A 293 0.59 19.23 -9.91
C CYS A 293 1.70 19.39 -8.85
N ALA A 294 2.63 18.43 -8.79
CA ALA A 294 3.69 18.44 -7.78
C ALA A 294 4.55 19.73 -7.77
N ASP A 295 4.80 20.32 -8.94
CA ASP A 295 5.64 21.51 -9.07
C ASP A 295 4.92 22.78 -8.62
N CYS A 296 3.68 23.01 -9.11
CA CYS A 296 2.87 24.14 -8.67
C CYS A 296 2.50 24.05 -7.18
N ALA A 297 2.29 22.84 -6.65
CA ALA A 297 2.06 22.65 -5.22
C ALA A 297 3.27 23.10 -4.39
N ARG A 298 4.50 22.81 -4.83
CA ARG A 298 5.73 23.25 -4.14
C ARG A 298 5.87 24.77 -4.14
N SER A 299 5.67 25.41 -5.29
CA SER A 299 5.88 26.85 -5.41
C SER A 299 4.82 27.67 -4.68
N GLU A 300 3.55 27.26 -4.70
CA GLU A 300 2.44 28.07 -4.17
C GLU A 300 2.17 27.82 -2.68
N LEU A 301 2.43 26.61 -2.19
CA LEU A 301 2.03 26.23 -0.83
C LEU A 301 3.19 26.22 0.15
N PHE A 302 4.43 26.17 -0.33
CA PHE A 302 5.62 26.02 0.52
C PHE A 302 6.68 27.09 0.28
N ALA A 303 6.54 27.99 -0.69
CA ALA A 303 7.51 29.06 -0.90
C ALA A 303 7.60 30.04 0.29
N ASP A 304 6.46 30.32 0.94
CA ASP A 304 6.42 31.25 2.09
C ASP A 304 7.09 30.67 3.37
N ASP A 305 7.17 29.34 3.51
CA ASP A 305 7.75 28.69 4.69
C ASP A 305 9.28 28.64 4.64
N VAL A 306 9.90 28.61 3.45
CA VAL A 306 11.36 28.55 3.30
C VAL A 306 12.02 29.90 3.61
N GLU A 307 11.32 31.02 3.37
CA GLU A 307 11.81 32.36 3.72
C GLU A 307 11.87 32.58 5.24
N SER A 308 11.10 31.82 6.03
CA SER A 308 11.13 31.86 7.50
C SER A 308 12.21 30.97 8.14
N LEU A 309 12.89 30.15 7.33
CA LEU A 309 13.99 29.27 7.74
C LEU A 309 15.30 29.67 7.04
N SER A 310 15.50 30.96 6.75
CA SER A 310 16.80 31.43 6.28
C SER A 310 17.85 31.12 7.35
N LEU A 311 18.83 30.32 6.96
CA LEU A 311 20.04 29.96 7.71
C LEU A 311 20.97 31.18 7.86
N ASP A 312 20.45 32.30 8.34
CA ASP A 312 21.23 33.48 8.71
C ASP A 312 21.70 33.31 10.16
N GLY A 313 22.56 32.32 10.40
CA GLY A 313 23.06 32.03 11.75
C GLY A 313 24.13 30.97 11.87
N LEU A 314 24.68 30.45 10.76
CA LEU A 314 25.84 29.56 10.80
C LEU A 314 27.02 30.25 10.09
N GLY A 315 27.47 31.34 10.69
CA GLY A 315 28.75 31.95 10.38
C GLY A 315 29.85 31.28 11.20
N ASP A 316 30.76 30.63 10.48
CA ASP A 316 32.20 30.50 10.76
C ASP A 316 32.66 30.06 12.16
N GLU A 317 32.77 28.75 12.39
CA GLU A 317 33.84 28.22 13.25
C GLU A 317 34.55 27.03 12.56
N GLU A 318 35.86 27.19 12.36
CA GLU A 318 36.83 26.22 11.85
C GLU A 318 36.89 24.94 12.73
N PRO A 319 37.23 23.76 12.17
CA PRO A 319 37.34 22.54 12.96
C PRO A 319 38.74 22.46 13.61
N ALA A 320 38.83 22.74 14.91
CA ALA A 320 40.01 22.40 15.70
C ALA A 320 39.94 20.95 16.21
N ALA A 321 41.03 20.21 15.97
CA ALA A 321 41.16 18.80 16.24
C ALA A 321 41.33 18.46 17.74
N ALA A 322 40.73 17.32 18.11
CA ALA A 322 41.15 16.32 19.10
C ALA A 322 41.53 16.75 20.53
N ALA A 323 40.70 16.37 21.50
CA ALA A 323 41.17 15.69 22.71
C ALA A 323 40.05 14.82 23.31
N ASN A 324 40.42 13.58 23.57
CA ASN A 324 39.64 12.52 24.19
C ASN A 324 39.78 12.68 25.71
N GLU A 325 38.69 12.86 26.47
CA GLU A 325 38.72 12.62 27.92
C GLU A 325 37.33 12.32 28.49
N THR A 326 37.31 11.24 29.26
CA THR A 326 36.22 10.51 29.89
C THR A 326 35.59 11.24 31.07
N ALA A 327 34.28 11.00 31.23
CA ALA A 327 33.49 10.91 32.48
C ALA A 327 33.53 12.09 33.46
N ASP A 328 32.37 12.72 33.70
CA ASP A 328 31.63 12.51 34.95
C ASP A 328 30.21 13.09 34.83
N ALA A 329 29.24 12.36 35.37
CA ALA A 329 27.85 12.76 35.41
C ALA A 329 27.57 13.43 36.75
N THR A 330 27.24 14.72 36.74
CA THR A 330 26.61 15.38 37.88
C THR A 330 25.64 16.44 37.36
N MET A 331 24.38 16.03 37.14
CA MET A 331 23.28 16.97 36.92
C MET A 331 22.69 17.37 38.27
N THR A 332 22.78 18.65 38.56
CA THR A 332 22.17 19.31 39.70
C THR A 332 20.75 19.75 39.35
N ASP A 333 19.90 19.55 40.36
CA ASP A 333 18.56 20.05 40.66
C ASP A 333 18.09 21.33 39.96
N SER A 334 16.84 21.33 39.50
CA SER A 334 15.88 22.41 39.81
C SER A 334 14.44 22.07 39.38
N THR A 335 13.63 21.77 40.40
CA THR A 335 12.28 22.33 40.63
C THR A 335 11.13 21.92 39.71
N THR A 336 10.18 21.14 40.25
CA THR A 336 8.75 21.47 40.21
C THR A 336 8.03 20.79 41.38
N THR A 337 7.33 21.63 42.13
CA THR A 337 6.52 21.39 43.32
C THR A 337 5.38 20.39 43.12
N ASP A 338 5.26 19.51 44.12
CA ASP A 338 4.11 18.66 44.47
C ASP A 338 2.92 19.54 44.97
N PRO A 339 1.67 19.05 45.10
CA PRO A 339 1.39 18.15 46.22
C PRO A 339 0.30 17.07 46.01
N THR A 340 0.42 16.05 46.88
CA THR A 340 -0.63 15.39 47.70
C THR A 340 -0.90 13.93 47.35
N THR A 341 -0.53 13.00 48.24
CA THR A 341 -1.46 12.30 49.17
C THR A 341 -0.85 11.02 49.78
N THR A 342 -0.49 11.13 51.07
CA THR A 342 -0.55 10.15 52.20
C THR A 342 0.11 8.75 52.17
N ASP A 343 0.91 8.56 53.22
CA ASP A 343 1.45 7.34 53.83
C ASP A 343 0.42 6.25 54.20
N ALA A 344 0.86 4.99 54.18
CA ALA A 344 0.63 4.02 55.26
C ALA A 344 1.59 2.79 55.18
N THR A 345 2.55 2.74 56.12
CA THR A 345 2.87 1.63 57.07
C THR A 345 3.11 0.20 56.54
N THR A 346 4.34 -0.35 56.50
CA THR A 346 5.18 -1.04 57.54
C THR A 346 4.78 -2.47 57.95
N THR A 347 5.81 -3.32 58.14
CA THR A 347 5.93 -4.65 58.84
C THR A 347 5.50 -5.89 58.06
N ASP A 348 6.13 -7.07 58.10
CA ASP A 348 7.34 -7.66 58.75
C ASP A 348 7.59 -9.00 57.97
N ALA A 349 8.82 -9.38 57.58
CA ALA A 349 9.76 -10.24 58.30
C ALA A 349 9.31 -11.74 58.42
N THR A 350 9.97 -12.67 57.70
CA THR A 350 10.90 -13.73 58.25
C THR A 350 10.25 -15.12 57.99
N GLU A 351 10.86 -16.25 57.62
CA GLU A 351 12.22 -16.81 57.73
C GLU A 351 12.41 -18.01 56.76
N ALA A 352 13.68 -18.24 56.36
CA ALA A 352 14.45 -19.50 56.18
C ALA A 352 13.86 -20.76 55.49
N ASP A 353 14.63 -21.42 54.61
CA ASP A 353 15.76 -22.28 55.01
C ASP A 353 16.69 -22.69 53.84
N SER A 354 17.97 -22.86 54.24
CA SER A 354 19.19 -23.52 53.73
C SER A 354 19.20 -24.28 52.37
N THR A 355 20.32 -24.58 51.68
CA THR A 355 21.76 -24.76 52.00
C THR A 355 22.53 -24.77 50.64
N THR A 356 23.58 -23.97 50.42
CA THR A 356 25.02 -24.25 50.67
C THR A 356 25.78 -24.91 49.49
N THR A 357 26.66 -24.10 48.85
CA THR A 357 28.03 -24.32 48.29
C THR A 357 28.37 -25.65 47.58
N ASP A 358 29.23 -25.75 46.57
CA ASP A 358 30.57 -25.16 46.37
C ASP A 358 30.99 -25.56 44.93
N SER A 359 31.49 -24.66 44.08
CA SER A 359 32.92 -24.44 43.80
C SER A 359 33.61 -25.41 42.81
N VAL A 360 34.31 -24.76 41.86
CA VAL A 360 35.61 -25.12 41.25
C VAL A 360 35.56 -26.17 40.12
N ARG A 361 35.77 -25.81 38.83
CA ARG A 361 36.99 -25.36 38.09
C ARG A 361 37.73 -26.53 37.42
N GLU A 362 38.07 -26.29 36.15
CA GLU A 362 39.20 -26.88 35.39
C GLU A 362 39.08 -28.34 34.93
N SER A 363 38.99 -28.56 33.62
CA SER A 363 40.19 -28.72 32.77
C SER A 363 39.81 -29.16 31.35
N ALA A 364 40.60 -28.67 30.41
CA ALA A 364 40.54 -28.97 28.99
C ALA A 364 41.09 -30.37 28.67
N ASP A 365 40.81 -30.75 27.42
CA ASP A 365 41.65 -31.53 26.52
C ASP A 365 41.62 -33.06 26.59
N ARG A 366 40.98 -33.68 25.59
CA ARG A 366 41.59 -34.81 24.87
C ARG A 366 40.93 -35.04 23.50
N THR A 367 41.76 -34.89 22.48
CA THR A 367 41.77 -35.52 21.15
C THR A 367 41.07 -36.89 21.04
N ASP A 368 40.21 -37.06 20.04
CA ASP A 368 40.50 -37.77 18.76
C ASP A 368 39.43 -37.44 17.71
#